data_AF-A0A4W5N0A9-F1
#
_entry.id   AF-A0A4W5N0A9-F1
#
_cell.length_a   1.000
_cell.length_b   1.000
_cell.length_c   1.000
_cell.angle_alpha   90.00
_cell.angle_beta   90.00
_cell.angle_gamma   90.00
#
_symmetry.space_group_name_H-M   'P 1'
#
loop_
_entity.id
_entity.type
_entity.pdbx_description
1 polymer ?
#
loop_
_entity_poly.entity_id
_entity_poly.type
_entity_poly.pdbx_seq_one_letter_code
_entity_poly.pdbx_strand_id
1 'polypeptide(L)'
;MELNKPYWYNDQNEPWVFYRGAEYLLAKQPFPWEGVNLACMMMGAHLLSVHSKEELRFIRERMGKLSLGSTDWWIGLSTDLVREEFSWSDESAVDYQNWAEGSSHDAPVKQKQCVTMSSISGQWSAGECGGLHAHVCKRRTVSVVEIPREPHYIGGCPERWLYFGHKCLLLHLPNSSEEGKSWRDAQSICSSFQGTLVAIQDEIEQAYITMLLQGGTVGVWIGLRDEDTMKWTNGKPVSYTNWSPVEPKN
;
A
#
# COMPACT_ATOMS: atom_id res chain seq x y z
N MET A 1 -6.73 -27.81 1.87
CA MET A 1 -7.75 -26.77 2.03
C MET A 1 -7.59 -25.78 0.90
N GLU A 2 -8.50 -25.76 -0.05
CA GLU A 2 -8.53 -24.73 -1.11
C GLU A 2 -9.17 -23.47 -0.54
N LEU A 3 -8.40 -22.38 -0.48
CA LEU A 3 -8.90 -21.07 -0.06
C LEU A 3 -9.52 -20.37 -1.27
N ASN A 4 -10.83 -20.12 -1.17
CA ASN A 4 -11.63 -19.48 -2.21
C ASN A 4 -11.25 -18.01 -2.38
N LYS A 5 -11.14 -17.60 -3.64
CA LYS A 5 -10.96 -16.20 -4.05
C LYS A 5 -12.18 -15.39 -3.59
N PRO A 6 -12.01 -14.29 -2.84
CA PRO A 6 -13.14 -13.49 -2.37
C PRO A 6 -13.94 -12.91 -3.54
N TYR A 7 -15.27 -12.93 -3.44
CA TYR A 7 -16.17 -12.52 -4.53
C TYR A 7 -16.09 -11.02 -4.87
N TRP A 8 -15.48 -10.22 -3.99
CA TRP A 8 -15.26 -8.78 -4.17
C TRP A 8 -13.96 -8.44 -4.91
N TYR A 9 -13.15 -9.44 -5.26
CA TYR A 9 -11.86 -9.23 -5.90
C TYR A 9 -11.99 -9.11 -7.43
N ASN A 10 -11.69 -7.92 -7.99
CA ASN A 10 -11.81 -7.63 -9.43
C ASN A 10 -10.43 -7.38 -10.09
N ASP A 11 -9.97 -8.34 -10.90
CA ASP A 11 -8.62 -8.39 -11.50
C ASP A 11 -8.38 -7.35 -12.62
N GLN A 12 -9.40 -6.55 -13.00
CA GLN A 12 -9.38 -5.82 -14.28
C GLN A 12 -8.78 -4.41 -14.19
N ASN A 13 -8.78 -3.77 -13.02
CA ASN A 13 -8.40 -2.35 -12.90
C ASN A 13 -7.38 -2.01 -11.80
N GLU A 14 -6.94 -2.96 -10.98
CA GLU A 14 -5.93 -2.69 -9.95
C GLU A 14 -4.53 -3.16 -10.36
N PRO A 15 -3.48 -2.39 -10.00
CA PRO A 15 -2.10 -2.77 -10.29
C PRO A 15 -1.66 -4.02 -9.49
N TRP A 16 -2.31 -4.30 -8.35
CA TRP A 16 -2.02 -5.44 -7.48
C TRP A 16 -2.97 -6.63 -7.73
N VAL A 17 -2.39 -7.83 -7.81
CA VAL A 17 -3.12 -9.10 -7.99
C VAL A 17 -3.13 -9.89 -6.69
N PHE A 18 -4.27 -10.37 -6.19
CA PHE A 18 -4.37 -11.16 -4.95
C PHE A 18 -4.24 -12.65 -5.23
N TYR A 19 -3.44 -13.34 -4.42
CA TYR A 19 -3.33 -14.79 -4.42
C TYR A 19 -2.91 -15.31 -3.04
N ARG A 20 -3.76 -16.17 -2.45
CA ARG A 20 -3.50 -16.88 -1.19
C ARG A 20 -3.01 -16.00 -0.02
N GLY A 21 -3.70 -14.88 0.23
CA GLY A 21 -3.39 -14.02 1.38
C GLY A 21 -2.23 -13.05 1.16
N ALA A 22 -1.77 -12.90 -0.09
CA ALA A 22 -0.78 -11.92 -0.49
C ALA A 22 -1.23 -11.19 -1.76
N GLU A 23 -0.70 -9.99 -1.94
CA GLU A 23 -0.90 -9.17 -3.12
C GLU A 23 0.41 -9.03 -3.89
N TYR A 24 0.32 -9.04 -5.22
CA TYR A 24 1.46 -9.09 -6.13
C TYR A 24 1.34 -7.98 -7.19
N LEU A 25 2.38 -7.16 -7.33
CA LEU A 25 2.48 -6.15 -8.36
C LEU A 25 3.54 -6.58 -9.37
N LEU A 26 3.14 -6.70 -10.64
CA LEU A 26 4.05 -7.05 -11.73
C LEU A 26 4.30 -5.80 -12.59
N ALA A 27 5.56 -5.38 -12.67
CA ALA A 27 5.97 -4.20 -13.43
C ALA A 27 7.00 -4.57 -14.50
N LYS A 28 6.72 -4.19 -15.74
CA LYS A 28 7.57 -4.51 -16.91
C LYS A 28 8.78 -3.58 -17.03
N GLN A 29 8.76 -2.44 -16.35
CA GLN A 29 9.79 -1.42 -16.44
C GLN A 29 11.10 -1.96 -15.85
N PRO A 30 12.18 -2.01 -16.64
CA PRO A 30 13.41 -2.65 -16.20
C PRO A 30 14.25 -1.70 -15.33
N PHE A 31 14.63 -2.16 -14.15
CA PHE A 31 15.43 -1.39 -13.18
C PHE A 31 16.46 -2.30 -12.48
N PRO A 32 17.52 -1.73 -11.86
CA PRO A 32 18.46 -2.48 -11.02
C PRO A 32 17.78 -3.04 -9.78
N TRP A 33 18.27 -4.19 -9.29
CA TRP A 33 17.63 -4.92 -8.17
C TRP A 33 17.44 -4.04 -6.93
N GLU A 34 18.46 -3.27 -6.55
CA GLU A 34 18.42 -2.41 -5.35
C GLU A 34 17.35 -1.32 -5.46
N GLY A 35 17.21 -0.71 -6.65
CA GLY A 35 16.21 0.32 -6.90
C GLY A 35 14.79 -0.26 -6.86
N VAL A 36 14.61 -1.47 -7.38
CA VAL A 36 13.33 -2.18 -7.29
C VAL A 36 13.01 -2.56 -5.86
N ASN A 37 13.98 -3.09 -5.10
CA ASN A 37 13.78 -3.47 -3.71
C ASN A 37 13.28 -2.27 -2.89
N LEU A 38 13.94 -1.12 -3.03
CA LEU A 38 13.52 0.14 -2.41
C LEU A 38 12.12 0.56 -2.84
N ALA A 39 11.79 0.48 -4.13
CA ALA A 39 10.47 0.83 -4.63
C ALA A 39 9.37 -0.08 -4.05
N CYS A 40 9.60 -1.40 -3.97
CA CYS A 40 8.66 -2.31 -3.31
C CYS A 40 8.46 -1.93 -1.84
N MET A 41 9.55 -1.63 -1.10
CA MET A 41 9.49 -1.20 0.31
C MET A 41 8.68 0.09 0.49
N MET A 42 8.86 1.08 -0.40
CA MET A 42 8.07 2.31 -0.37
C MET A 42 6.56 2.10 -0.58
N MET A 43 6.17 0.98 -1.19
CA MET A 43 4.76 0.57 -1.38
C MET A 43 4.23 -0.34 -0.27
N GLY A 44 4.97 -0.50 0.84
CA GLY A 44 4.63 -1.42 1.92
C GLY A 44 4.73 -2.90 1.50
N ALA A 45 5.65 -3.20 0.60
CA ALA A 45 5.87 -4.53 0.02
C ALA A 45 7.36 -4.89 0.03
N HIS A 46 7.67 -6.10 -0.40
CA HIS A 46 9.04 -6.54 -0.66
C HIS A 46 9.13 -7.10 -2.07
N LEU A 47 10.33 -7.32 -2.59
CA LEU A 47 10.48 -8.12 -3.79
C LEU A 47 9.95 -9.55 -3.54
N LEU A 48 9.44 -10.18 -4.60
CA LEU A 48 8.75 -11.47 -4.55
C LEU A 48 9.57 -12.55 -3.83
N SER A 49 9.03 -13.09 -2.74
CA SER A 49 9.38 -14.39 -2.17
C SER A 49 8.48 -15.49 -2.72
N VAL A 50 9.04 -16.69 -2.95
CA VAL A 50 8.30 -17.84 -3.48
C VAL A 50 8.47 -19.04 -2.54
N HIS A 51 7.35 -19.57 -2.04
CA HIS A 51 7.32 -20.65 -1.03
C HIS A 51 6.60 -21.91 -1.49
N SER A 52 6.09 -21.93 -2.73
CA SER A 52 5.39 -23.09 -3.26
C SER A 52 5.39 -23.16 -4.77
N LYS A 53 5.24 -24.38 -5.30
CA LYS A 53 5.07 -24.61 -6.73
C LYS A 53 3.79 -23.94 -7.27
N GLU A 54 2.74 -23.87 -6.46
CA GLU A 54 1.48 -23.26 -6.85
C GLU A 54 1.61 -21.73 -6.98
N GLU A 55 2.32 -21.08 -6.06
CA GLU A 55 2.65 -19.66 -6.14
C GLU A 55 3.52 -19.35 -7.35
N LEU A 56 4.58 -20.15 -7.58
CA LEU A 56 5.41 -20.02 -8.77
C LEU A 56 4.58 -20.09 -10.06
N ARG A 57 3.68 -21.08 -10.16
CA ARG A 57 2.80 -21.23 -11.33
C ARG A 57 1.91 -20.00 -11.52
N PHE A 58 1.31 -19.50 -10.45
CA PHE A 58 0.46 -18.30 -10.49
C PHE A 58 1.22 -17.07 -11.03
N ILE A 59 2.42 -16.80 -10.51
CA ILE A 59 3.23 -15.66 -10.97
C ILE A 59 3.64 -15.85 -12.43
N ARG A 60 4.06 -17.05 -12.82
CA ARG A 60 4.46 -17.36 -14.20
C ARG A 60 3.34 -17.14 -15.21
N GLU A 61 2.13 -17.59 -14.91
CA GLU A 61 0.96 -17.36 -15.78
C GLU A 61 0.69 -15.86 -15.97
N ARG A 62 0.93 -15.03 -14.95
CA ARG A 62 0.74 -13.58 -15.03
C ARG A 62 1.88 -12.88 -15.78
N MET A 63 3.13 -13.28 -15.54
CA MET A 63 4.29 -12.80 -16.31
C MET A 63 4.11 -13.11 -17.80
N GLY A 64 3.64 -14.31 -18.15
CA GLY A 64 3.37 -14.70 -19.54
C GLY A 64 2.30 -13.85 -20.24
N LYS A 65 1.32 -13.32 -19.50
CA LYS A 65 0.32 -12.37 -20.05
C LYS A 65 0.88 -10.96 -20.26
N LEU A 66 1.95 -10.62 -19.53
CA LEU A 66 2.56 -9.30 -19.54
C LEU A 66 3.73 -9.23 -20.54
N SER A 67 4.47 -10.30 -20.74
CA SER A 67 5.64 -10.31 -21.62
C SER A 67 5.30 -10.77 -23.04
N LEU A 68 5.76 -10.01 -24.05
CA LEU A 68 5.73 -10.41 -25.47
C LEU A 68 6.98 -11.25 -25.84
N GLY A 69 7.44 -12.13 -24.95
CA GLY A 69 8.65 -12.94 -25.15
C GLY A 69 9.30 -13.46 -23.86
N SER A 70 10.41 -14.20 -24.01
CA SER A 70 11.22 -14.67 -22.88
C SER A 70 11.90 -13.49 -22.19
N THR A 71 11.50 -13.21 -20.95
CA THR A 71 12.08 -12.15 -20.12
C THR A 71 12.42 -12.69 -18.74
N ASP A 72 13.52 -12.21 -18.18
CA ASP A 72 13.93 -12.49 -16.81
C ASP A 72 13.43 -11.38 -15.88
N TRP A 73 12.91 -11.77 -14.73
CA TRP A 73 12.25 -10.90 -13.76
C TRP A 73 12.97 -10.95 -12.42
N TRP A 74 13.21 -9.80 -11.80
CA TRP A 74 13.74 -9.72 -10.45
C TRP A 74 12.77 -10.33 -9.44
N ILE A 75 13.33 -11.16 -8.56
CA ILE A 75 12.69 -11.69 -7.36
C ILE A 75 13.49 -11.27 -6.12
N GLY A 76 12.94 -11.49 -4.93
CA GLY A 76 13.52 -11.00 -3.68
C GLY A 76 14.72 -11.77 -3.18
N LEU A 77 15.17 -12.81 -3.89
CA LEU A 77 16.30 -13.63 -3.46
C LEU A 77 17.60 -12.93 -3.84
N SER A 78 18.48 -12.75 -2.86
CA SER A 78 19.81 -12.20 -3.05
C SER A 78 20.77 -12.80 -2.04
N THR A 79 22.07 -12.66 -2.27
CA THR A 79 23.05 -13.13 -1.29
C THR A 79 23.11 -12.20 -0.08
N ASP A 80 23.01 -12.80 1.12
CA ASP A 80 23.49 -12.24 2.37
C ASP A 80 25.01 -12.51 2.51
N LEU A 81 25.82 -11.45 2.41
CA LEU A 81 27.28 -11.55 2.50
C LEU A 81 27.80 -11.86 3.91
N VAL A 82 26.97 -11.65 4.95
CA VAL A 82 27.34 -11.96 6.33
C VAL A 82 27.13 -13.44 6.61
N ARG A 83 26.03 -13.99 6.10
CA ARG A 83 25.65 -15.40 6.29
C ARG A 83 26.19 -16.31 5.18
N GLU A 84 26.80 -15.74 4.15
CA GLU A 84 27.32 -16.43 2.96
C GLU A 84 26.27 -17.32 2.27
N GLU A 85 25.00 -16.92 2.32
CA GLU A 85 23.87 -17.71 1.80
C GLU A 85 22.85 -16.82 1.06
N PHE A 86 21.93 -17.46 0.32
CA PHE A 86 20.81 -16.74 -0.29
C PHE A 86 19.69 -16.52 0.72
N SER A 87 19.16 -15.30 0.77
CA SER A 87 18.06 -14.91 1.65
C SER A 87 17.02 -14.07 0.90
N TRP A 88 15.75 -14.20 1.27
CA TRP A 88 14.68 -13.36 0.74
C TRP A 88 14.71 -11.95 1.35
N SER A 89 14.40 -10.94 0.55
CA SER A 89 14.30 -9.54 0.97
C SER A 89 13.16 -9.24 1.96
N ASP A 90 12.22 -10.17 2.13
CA ASP A 90 11.13 -10.11 3.11
C ASP A 90 11.42 -10.90 4.39
N GLU A 91 12.67 -11.35 4.56
CA GLU A 91 13.17 -12.13 5.70
C GLU A 91 12.47 -13.49 5.91
N SER A 92 11.67 -13.92 4.94
CA SER A 92 11.06 -15.24 4.98
C SER A 92 12.09 -16.36 4.75
N ALA A 93 11.76 -17.57 5.22
CA ALA A 93 12.63 -18.72 5.05
C ALA A 93 12.73 -19.14 3.57
N VAL A 94 13.92 -19.58 3.15
CA VAL A 94 14.15 -20.20 1.84
C VAL A 94 13.76 -21.68 1.91
N ASP A 95 12.45 -21.95 1.88
CA ASP A 95 11.83 -23.27 2.04
C ASP A 95 11.42 -23.93 0.71
N TYR A 96 11.46 -23.16 -0.38
CA TYR A 96 11.22 -23.61 -1.74
C TYR A 96 12.32 -23.10 -2.65
N GLN A 97 12.76 -23.93 -3.61
CA GLN A 97 13.82 -23.59 -4.55
C GLN A 97 13.50 -24.09 -5.95
N ASN A 98 13.85 -23.30 -6.97
CA ASN A 98 13.64 -23.67 -8.38
C ASN A 98 14.78 -23.18 -9.28
N TRP A 99 16.02 -23.49 -8.89
CA TRP A 99 17.22 -23.09 -9.62
C TRP A 99 17.30 -23.69 -11.02
N ALA A 100 17.87 -22.94 -11.96
CA ALA A 100 18.23 -23.44 -13.29
C ALA A 100 19.39 -24.43 -13.20
N GLU A 101 19.43 -25.38 -14.14
CA GLU A 101 20.53 -26.32 -14.27
C GLU A 101 21.83 -25.55 -14.60
N GLY A 102 22.89 -25.81 -13.84
CA GLY A 102 24.15 -25.07 -13.98
C GLY A 102 24.17 -23.67 -13.33
N SER A 103 23.14 -23.31 -12.54
CA SER A 103 23.18 -22.08 -11.74
C SER A 103 24.29 -22.16 -10.67
N SER A 104 25.06 -21.09 -10.51
CA SER A 104 26.19 -20.99 -9.58
C SER A 104 25.79 -20.81 -8.11
N HIS A 105 24.60 -21.26 -7.72
CA HIS A 105 24.06 -21.05 -6.38
C HIS A 105 24.82 -21.80 -5.28
N ASP A 106 25.45 -22.94 -5.61
CA ASP A 106 26.31 -23.71 -4.71
C ASP A 106 27.76 -23.20 -4.65
N ALA A 107 28.12 -22.22 -5.48
CA ALA A 107 29.49 -21.69 -5.50
C ALA A 107 29.72 -20.75 -4.30
N PRO A 108 30.95 -20.70 -3.75
CA PRO A 108 31.29 -19.78 -2.67
C PRO A 108 30.99 -18.34 -3.09
N VAL A 109 30.23 -17.62 -2.25
CA VAL A 109 29.76 -16.30 -2.63
C VAL A 109 30.84 -15.26 -2.36
N LYS A 110 31.44 -14.75 -3.43
CA LYS A 110 32.52 -13.76 -3.36
C LYS A 110 32.04 -12.31 -3.47
N GLN A 111 30.82 -12.11 -3.97
CA GLN A 111 30.21 -10.80 -4.22
C GLN A 111 28.69 -10.90 -4.16
N LYS A 112 27.99 -9.77 -3.91
CA LYS A 112 26.52 -9.75 -3.86
C LYS A 112 25.95 -10.20 -5.20
N GLN A 113 25.17 -11.28 -5.20
CA GLN A 113 24.42 -11.75 -6.36
C GLN A 113 22.93 -11.54 -6.12
N CYS A 114 22.23 -11.19 -7.19
CA CYS A 114 20.78 -11.02 -7.20
C CYS A 114 20.15 -12.02 -8.15
N VAL A 115 18.94 -12.47 -7.83
CA VAL A 115 18.33 -13.60 -8.53
C VAL A 115 17.21 -13.12 -9.45
N THR A 116 17.27 -13.57 -10.70
CA THR A 116 16.17 -13.44 -11.65
C THR A 116 15.39 -14.75 -11.79
N MET A 117 14.14 -14.65 -12.20
CA MET A 117 13.27 -15.75 -12.55
C MET A 117 12.86 -15.64 -14.02
N SER A 118 13.03 -16.73 -14.78
CA SER A 118 12.56 -16.80 -16.16
C SER A 118 11.03 -16.80 -16.23
N SER A 119 10.46 -15.92 -17.05
CA SER A 119 9.01 -15.90 -17.31
C SER A 119 8.47 -17.15 -18.02
N ILE A 120 9.33 -17.95 -18.67
CA ILE A 120 8.91 -19.15 -19.40
C ILE A 120 9.05 -20.41 -18.55
N SER A 121 10.25 -20.67 -18.02
CA SER A 121 10.50 -21.91 -17.25
C SER A 121 10.12 -21.73 -15.77
N GLY A 122 10.17 -20.51 -15.25
CA GLY A 122 10.08 -20.21 -13.82
C GLY A 122 11.40 -20.51 -13.07
N GLN A 123 12.45 -20.93 -13.77
CA GLN A 123 13.74 -21.26 -13.14
C GLN A 123 14.50 -20.01 -12.73
N TRP A 124 15.31 -20.16 -11.68
CA TRP A 124 16.06 -19.08 -11.06
C TRP A 124 17.52 -19.06 -11.50
N SER A 125 18.05 -17.86 -11.71
CA SER A 125 19.43 -17.62 -12.11
C SER A 125 20.04 -16.52 -11.25
N ALA A 126 21.19 -16.80 -10.63
CA ALA A 126 21.95 -15.79 -9.90
C ALA A 126 22.84 -14.98 -10.87
N GLY A 127 22.85 -13.67 -10.72
CA GLY A 127 23.60 -12.76 -11.57
C GLY A 127 23.98 -11.45 -10.88
N GLU A 128 24.47 -10.50 -11.67
CA GLU A 128 24.87 -9.18 -11.19
C GLU A 128 23.65 -8.30 -10.88
N CYS A 129 23.61 -7.71 -9.68
CA CYS A 129 22.50 -6.87 -9.22
C CYS A 129 22.28 -5.58 -10.04
N GLY A 130 23.29 -5.17 -10.83
CA GLY A 130 23.22 -4.01 -11.73
C GLY A 130 22.41 -4.26 -13.01
N GLY A 131 22.00 -5.51 -13.28
CA GLY A 131 21.17 -5.85 -14.43
C GLY A 131 19.82 -5.11 -14.41
N LEU A 132 19.28 -4.80 -15.58
CA LEU A 132 17.98 -4.13 -15.73
C LEU A 132 16.92 -5.17 -16.07
N HIS A 133 16.03 -5.46 -15.12
CA HIS A 133 14.98 -6.46 -15.30
C HIS A 133 13.62 -5.95 -14.83
N ALA A 134 12.57 -6.49 -15.44
CA ALA A 134 11.21 -6.39 -14.93
C ALA A 134 11.13 -7.00 -13.53
N HIS A 135 10.08 -6.73 -12.77
CA HIS A 135 10.05 -7.13 -11.36
C HIS A 135 8.68 -7.45 -10.81
N VAL A 136 8.68 -8.19 -9.70
CA VAL A 136 7.47 -8.54 -8.96
C VAL A 136 7.64 -8.10 -7.51
N CYS A 137 6.75 -7.23 -7.03
CA CYS A 137 6.61 -6.94 -5.60
C CYS A 137 5.54 -7.83 -5.00
N LYS A 138 5.71 -8.22 -3.74
CA LYS A 138 4.77 -9.01 -2.93
C LYS A 138 4.59 -8.34 -1.57
N ARG A 139 3.35 -8.23 -1.12
CA ARG A 139 3.04 -7.87 0.28
C ARG A 139 2.06 -8.87 0.86
N ARG A 140 2.32 -9.28 2.10
CA ARG A 140 1.38 -10.07 2.90
C ARG A 140 0.51 -9.09 3.66
N THR A 141 -0.80 -9.28 3.65
CA THR A 141 -1.69 -8.56 4.55
C THR A 141 -1.56 -9.16 5.95
N VAL A 142 -0.46 -8.86 6.66
CA VAL A 142 -0.29 -9.32 8.05
C VAL A 142 -1.12 -8.42 8.96
N SER A 143 -2.43 -8.71 9.02
CA SER A 143 -3.35 -8.46 10.14
C SER A 143 -4.79 -8.77 9.71
N VAL A 144 -5.23 -10.03 9.83
CA VAL A 144 -6.64 -10.27 10.20
C VAL A 144 -6.77 -9.98 11.69
N VAL A 145 -6.75 -8.69 12.03
CA VAL A 145 -7.79 -8.13 12.89
C VAL A 145 -8.49 -7.05 12.08
N GLU A 146 -8.88 -7.38 10.85
CA GLU A 146 -10.12 -6.83 10.36
C GLU A 146 -11.21 -7.46 11.24
N ILE A 147 -11.60 -6.74 12.29
CA ILE A 147 -12.97 -6.85 12.82
C ILE A 147 -13.85 -6.94 11.57
N PRO A 148 -14.72 -7.96 11.41
CA PRO A 148 -15.55 -8.08 10.22
C PRO A 148 -16.26 -6.74 10.00
N ARG A 149 -15.75 -5.92 9.08
CA ARG A 149 -16.44 -4.73 8.66
C ARG A 149 -17.53 -5.28 7.79
N GLU A 150 -18.76 -5.15 8.26
CA GLU A 150 -19.95 -5.46 7.47
C GLU A 150 -19.74 -4.90 6.06
N PRO A 151 -20.18 -5.62 5.01
CA PRO A 151 -19.97 -5.21 3.62
C PRO A 151 -20.57 -3.82 3.39
N HIS A 152 -19.75 -2.79 3.52
CA HIS A 152 -20.12 -1.42 3.21
C HIS A 152 -20.04 -1.28 1.70
N TYR A 153 -21.21 -1.28 1.06
CA TYR A 153 -21.37 -0.90 -0.34
C TYR A 153 -20.62 0.41 -0.60
N ILE A 154 -19.63 0.37 -1.49
CA ILE A 154 -18.91 1.56 -1.96
C ILE A 154 -19.84 2.29 -2.93
N GLY A 155 -20.68 3.17 -2.39
CA GLY A 155 -21.24 4.27 -3.16
C GLY A 155 -20.13 5.27 -3.47
N GLY A 156 -20.12 5.82 -4.69
CA GLY A 156 -19.30 7.00 -4.99
C GLY A 156 -19.79 8.21 -4.19
N CYS A 157 -18.90 9.18 -3.96
CA CYS A 157 -19.31 10.45 -3.38
C CYS A 157 -20.12 11.28 -4.38
N PRO A 158 -21.02 12.16 -3.90
CA PRO A 158 -21.71 13.12 -4.76
C PRO A 158 -20.72 13.99 -5.55
N GLU A 159 -21.19 14.59 -6.64
CA GLU A 159 -20.36 15.47 -7.48
C GLU A 159 -19.74 16.60 -6.64
N ARG A 160 -18.45 16.88 -6.84
CA ARG A 160 -17.64 17.88 -6.10
C ARG A 160 -17.30 17.53 -4.65
N TRP A 161 -17.58 16.30 -4.20
CA TRP A 161 -17.09 15.75 -2.93
C TRP A 161 -15.85 14.90 -3.16
N LEU A 162 -14.96 14.88 -2.18
CA LEU A 162 -13.70 14.16 -2.20
C LEU A 162 -13.83 12.84 -1.44
N TYR A 163 -13.46 11.73 -2.06
CA TYR A 163 -13.48 10.42 -1.40
C TYR A 163 -12.12 10.12 -0.75
N PHE A 164 -12.12 9.87 0.56
CA PHE A 164 -10.93 9.45 1.29
C PHE A 164 -11.31 8.64 2.54
N GLY A 165 -10.65 7.51 2.77
CA GLY A 165 -10.84 6.72 4.01
C GLY A 165 -12.30 6.30 4.26
N HIS A 166 -13.06 5.96 3.21
CA HIS A 166 -14.50 5.70 3.26
C HIS A 166 -15.36 6.89 3.73
N LYS A 167 -14.85 8.12 3.59
CA LYS A 167 -15.58 9.37 3.86
C LYS A 167 -15.76 10.15 2.55
N CYS A 168 -16.88 10.84 2.45
CA CYS A 168 -17.06 11.91 1.49
C CYS A 168 -16.79 13.23 2.20
N LEU A 169 -15.78 13.97 1.74
CA LEU A 169 -15.34 15.22 2.32
C LEU A 169 -15.73 16.37 1.38
N LEU A 170 -16.34 17.40 1.93
CA LEU A 170 -16.62 18.65 1.23
C LEU A 170 -15.81 19.76 1.89
N LEU A 171 -14.91 20.38 1.14
CA LEU A 171 -14.15 21.52 1.62
C LEU A 171 -14.91 22.80 1.30
N HIS A 172 -15.34 23.52 2.34
CA HIS A 172 -16.03 24.79 2.21
C HIS A 172 -15.11 25.93 2.67
N LEU A 173 -14.34 26.50 1.75
CA LEU A 173 -13.48 27.66 2.03
C LEU A 173 -14.23 28.97 1.74
N PRO A 174 -14.13 29.99 2.60
CA PRO A 174 -14.64 31.32 2.30
C PRO A 174 -13.76 32.02 1.26
N ASN A 175 -14.32 32.92 0.45
CA ASN A 175 -13.51 33.71 -0.51
C ASN A 175 -12.75 34.85 0.16
N SER A 176 -13.23 35.30 1.33
CA SER A 176 -12.65 36.36 2.14
C SER A 176 -12.78 36.04 3.63
N SER A 177 -11.96 36.67 4.48
CA SER A 177 -12.02 36.45 5.94
C SER A 177 -13.36 36.87 6.56
N GLU A 178 -14.04 37.85 5.97
CA GLU A 178 -15.35 38.35 6.40
C GLU A 178 -16.51 37.37 6.10
N GLU A 179 -16.31 36.45 5.16
CA GLU A 179 -17.26 35.37 4.83
C GLU A 179 -17.10 34.12 5.71
N GLY A 180 -16.13 34.15 6.64
CA GLY A 180 -15.91 33.09 7.62
C GLY A 180 -17.18 32.75 8.40
N LYS A 181 -17.39 31.46 8.66
CA LYS A 181 -18.51 30.96 9.46
C LYS A 181 -18.08 30.69 10.89
N SER A 182 -18.99 30.84 11.85
CA SER A 182 -18.76 30.31 13.20
C SER A 182 -18.74 28.78 13.16
N TRP A 183 -18.17 28.13 14.19
CA TRP A 183 -18.17 26.67 14.29
C TRP A 183 -19.60 26.09 14.23
N ARG A 184 -20.56 26.75 14.92
CA ARG A 184 -21.97 26.33 14.93
C ARG A 184 -22.60 26.43 13.55
N ASP A 185 -22.33 27.51 12.82
CA ASP A 185 -22.85 27.68 11.46
C ASP A 185 -22.23 26.66 10.49
N ALA A 186 -20.92 26.40 10.62
CA ALA A 186 -20.23 25.38 9.83
C ALA A 186 -20.81 23.98 10.07
N GLN A 187 -21.08 23.63 11.34
CA GLN A 187 -21.76 22.37 11.69
C GLN A 187 -23.19 22.31 11.13
N SER A 188 -23.93 23.43 11.15
CA SER A 188 -25.27 23.52 10.56
C SER A 188 -25.25 23.27 9.05
N ILE A 189 -24.27 23.84 8.34
CA ILE A 189 -24.05 23.59 6.91
C ILE A 189 -23.77 22.10 6.66
N CYS A 190 -22.83 21.49 7.40
CA CYS A 190 -22.56 20.06 7.27
C CYS A 190 -23.82 19.21 7.52
N SER A 191 -24.64 19.60 8.50
CA SER A 191 -25.88 18.90 8.84
C SER A 191 -26.92 18.98 7.71
N SER A 192 -26.96 20.07 6.94
CA SER A 192 -27.84 20.16 5.75
C SER A 192 -27.48 19.17 4.64
N PHE A 193 -26.24 18.68 4.61
CA PHE A 193 -25.79 17.63 3.72
C PHE A 193 -25.84 16.23 4.37
N GLN A 194 -26.58 16.07 5.47
CA GLN A 194 -26.64 14.82 6.25
C GLN A 194 -25.26 14.36 6.74
N GLY A 195 -24.32 15.30 6.88
CA GLY A 195 -22.95 15.07 7.35
C GLY A 195 -22.66 15.82 8.63
N THR A 196 -21.40 15.79 9.04
CA THR A 196 -20.89 16.53 10.19
C THR A 196 -19.59 17.23 9.83
N LEU A 197 -19.14 18.16 10.67
CA LEU A 197 -17.74 18.58 10.60
C LEU A 197 -16.81 17.36 10.68
N VAL A 198 -15.66 17.46 10.01
CA VAL A 198 -14.77 16.30 9.82
C VAL A 198 -14.17 15.85 11.14
N ALA A 199 -14.13 14.53 11.32
CA ALA A 199 -13.35 13.87 12.36
C ALA A 199 -12.07 13.31 11.77
N ILE A 200 -10.93 13.68 12.36
CA ILE A 200 -9.60 13.24 11.93
C ILE A 200 -9.17 12.10 12.85
N GLN A 201 -9.03 10.91 12.28
CA GLN A 201 -8.88 9.67 13.06
C GLN A 201 -7.45 9.13 13.08
N ASP A 202 -6.60 9.58 12.15
CA ASP A 202 -5.21 9.17 12.02
C ASP A 202 -4.37 10.25 11.28
N GLU A 203 -3.06 10.04 11.24
CA GLU A 203 -2.10 10.94 10.60
C GLU A 203 -2.23 11.00 9.07
N ILE A 204 -2.78 9.95 8.44
CA ILE A 204 -2.96 9.86 7.00
C ILE A 204 -4.15 10.75 6.59
N GLU A 205 -5.25 10.72 7.36
CA GLU A 205 -6.37 11.67 7.23
C GLU A 205 -5.95 13.12 7.46
N GLN A 206 -5.13 13.37 8.50
CA GLN A 206 -4.58 14.70 8.76
C GLN A 206 -3.77 15.21 7.56
N ALA A 207 -2.85 14.39 7.04
CA ALA A 207 -2.00 14.75 5.91
C ALA A 207 -2.83 15.01 4.64
N TYR A 208 -3.83 14.17 4.37
CA TYR A 208 -4.71 14.34 3.22
C TYR A 208 -5.51 15.65 3.29
N ILE A 209 -6.15 15.94 4.42
CA ILE A 209 -6.88 17.19 4.63
C ILE A 209 -5.94 18.40 4.50
N THR A 210 -4.74 18.31 5.08
CA THR A 210 -3.72 19.38 4.98
C THR A 210 -3.31 19.62 3.53
N MET A 211 -3.15 18.56 2.73
CA MET A 211 -2.84 18.67 1.30
C MET A 211 -3.97 19.37 0.52
N LEU A 212 -5.24 19.10 0.86
CA LEU A 212 -6.39 19.76 0.23
C LEU A 212 -6.43 21.28 0.48
N LEU A 213 -5.83 21.75 1.56
CA LEU A 213 -5.74 23.17 1.87
C LEU A 213 -4.67 23.90 1.03
N GLN A 214 -3.87 23.18 0.22
CA GLN A 214 -2.89 23.74 -0.73
C GLN A 214 -1.94 24.80 -0.14
N GLY A 215 -1.57 24.68 1.14
CA GLY A 215 -0.71 25.66 1.81
C GLY A 215 -1.40 26.99 2.14
N GLY A 216 -2.74 27.06 2.03
CA GLY A 216 -3.52 28.20 2.49
C GLY A 216 -3.35 28.43 3.99
N THR A 217 -3.27 29.70 4.41
CA THR A 217 -3.17 30.12 5.81
C THR A 217 -4.53 30.20 6.52
N VAL A 218 -5.60 29.76 5.84
CA VAL A 218 -6.98 29.87 6.34
C VAL A 218 -7.26 28.70 7.29
N GLY A 219 -7.59 29.02 8.54
CA GLY A 219 -8.07 28.03 9.49
C GLY A 219 -9.43 27.48 9.08
N VAL A 220 -9.55 26.15 9.04
CA VAL A 220 -10.80 25.46 8.74
C VAL A 220 -11.35 24.80 10.00
N TRP A 221 -12.67 24.87 10.18
CA TRP A 221 -13.32 24.21 11.32
C TRP A 221 -13.30 22.70 11.15
N ILE A 222 -12.94 22.00 12.23
CA ILE A 222 -13.05 20.55 12.36
C ILE A 222 -14.04 20.20 13.47
N GLY A 223 -14.46 18.94 13.52
CA GLY A 223 -15.54 18.48 14.38
C GLY A 223 -15.17 18.21 15.82
N LEU A 224 -13.97 18.59 16.28
CA LEU A 224 -13.56 18.37 17.67
C LEU A 224 -14.25 19.40 18.56
N ARG A 225 -15.01 18.95 19.56
CA ARG A 225 -15.69 19.83 20.52
C ARG A 225 -15.31 19.47 21.95
N ASP A 226 -15.03 20.50 22.73
CA ASP A 226 -14.72 20.43 24.15
C ASP A 226 -15.90 20.96 24.98
N GLU A 227 -16.95 20.15 25.11
CA GLU A 227 -17.99 20.39 26.12
C GLU A 227 -18.17 19.11 26.94
N ASP A 228 -17.14 18.78 27.73
CA ASP A 228 -17.07 17.75 28.78
C ASP A 228 -16.56 16.35 28.39
N THR A 229 -16.32 16.01 27.11
CA THR A 229 -15.80 14.66 26.77
C THR A 229 -14.84 14.55 25.58
N MET A 230 -14.28 15.65 25.03
CA MET A 230 -13.47 15.63 23.79
C MET A 230 -14.00 14.62 22.77
N LYS A 231 -15.17 14.91 22.20
CA LYS A 231 -15.82 14.03 21.22
C LYS A 231 -15.86 14.67 19.85
N TRP A 232 -15.69 13.84 18.83
CA TRP A 232 -15.96 14.24 17.47
C TRP A 232 -17.47 14.39 17.24
N THR A 233 -17.87 15.32 16.38
CA THR A 233 -19.28 15.54 16.00
C THR A 233 -19.95 14.32 15.35
N ASN A 234 -19.18 13.36 14.86
CA ASN A 234 -19.69 12.07 14.35
C ASN A 234 -19.89 11.01 15.45
N GLY A 235 -19.70 11.36 16.73
CA GLY A 235 -19.88 10.48 17.88
C GLY A 235 -18.71 9.52 18.16
N LYS A 236 -17.65 9.54 17.34
CA LYS A 236 -16.48 8.67 17.55
C LYS A 236 -15.58 9.18 18.70
N PRO A 237 -14.89 8.28 19.42
CA PRO A 237 -13.88 8.67 20.40
C PRO A 237 -12.68 9.33 19.70
N VAL A 238 -11.95 10.15 20.45
CA VAL A 238 -10.69 10.75 19.97
C VAL A 238 -9.57 9.71 20.07
N SER A 239 -9.11 9.23 18.91
CA SER A 239 -7.96 8.32 18.78
C SER A 239 -6.69 9.02 18.30
N TYR A 240 -6.82 10.25 17.79
CA TYR A 240 -5.74 11.01 17.19
C TYR A 240 -5.91 12.50 17.51
N THR A 241 -4.79 13.16 17.78
CA THR A 241 -4.72 14.61 18.03
C THR A 241 -3.45 15.17 17.42
N ASN A 242 -3.55 16.35 16.81
CA ASN A 242 -2.42 17.07 16.23
C ASN A 242 -2.45 18.54 16.68
N TRP A 243 -2.18 18.76 17.96
CA TRP A 243 -2.21 20.09 18.55
C TRP A 243 -1.02 20.93 18.07
N SER A 244 -1.26 22.22 17.84
CA SER A 244 -0.18 23.19 17.60
C SER A 244 0.77 23.21 18.80
N PRO A 245 2.09 23.45 18.64
CA PRO A 245 3.05 23.49 19.76
C PRO A 245 2.73 24.48 20.89
N VAL A 246 1.72 25.34 20.71
CA VAL A 246 1.28 26.38 21.65
C VAL A 246 -0.09 26.03 22.29
N GLU A 247 -0.65 24.86 21.98
CA GLU A 247 -2.00 24.43 22.40
C GLU A 247 -1.98 22.94 22.87
N PRO A 248 -2.95 22.49 23.67
CA PRO A 248 -4.08 23.25 24.21
C PRO A 248 -3.66 24.16 25.37
N LYS A 249 -4.08 25.42 25.34
CA LYS A 249 -4.10 26.26 26.56
C LYS A 249 -5.26 25.81 27.44
N ASN A 250 -4.94 25.48 28.70
CA ASN A 250 -5.90 25.21 29.76
C ASN A 250 -6.94 26.33 29.94
#